data_AF-A0A316QAS3-F1
#
_entry.id   AF-A0A316QAS3-F1
#
_cell.length_a   1.000
_cell.length_b   1.000
_cell.length_c   1.000
_cell.angle_alpha   90.00
_cell.angle_beta   90.00
_cell.angle_gamma   90.00
#
_symmetry.space_group_name_H-M   'P 1'
#
loop_
_entity.id
_entity.type
_entity.pdbx_description
1 polymer ?
#
loop_
_entity_poly.entity_id
_entity_poly.type
_entity_poly.pdbx_seq_one_letter_code
_entity_poly.pdbx_strand_id
1 'polypeptide(L)'
;MILQPKDTTLAYRCPECGTTVMSVVGALALSGDVIKLKCSCGCSELILENTSDDKIRLTVPCVFCPSPHRYLVSRRLLTTRELFTFPCAYSGIDILFIGTKGAVLKAVEESDKELEELIDETEMSGIHDENERGGSYGDEHVRDMILFTLGELSEEGKISCGCPDGTGDFLIESRQDSVVISCKNCGRKKEISCAGHSLDAQMLFDCDSLYLEETPEQKN
;
A
#
# COMPACT_ATOMS: atom_id res chain seq x y z
N MET A 1 -33.98 3.53 8.73
CA MET A 1 -32.81 3.69 7.85
C MET A 1 -31.94 2.45 8.06
N ILE A 2 -31.99 1.50 7.12
CA ILE A 2 -31.27 0.23 7.23
C ILE A 2 -29.84 0.52 6.77
N LEU A 3 -28.89 0.50 7.72
CA LEU A 3 -27.46 0.54 7.40
C LEU A 3 -27.15 -0.76 6.67
N GLN A 4 -27.07 -0.72 5.34
CA GLN A 4 -26.49 -1.84 4.59
C GLN A 4 -25.01 -1.89 4.96
N PRO A 5 -24.52 -2.98 5.58
CA PRO A 5 -23.10 -3.13 5.81
C PRO A 5 -22.40 -3.08 4.44
N LYS A 6 -21.39 -2.23 4.29
CA LYS A 6 -20.58 -2.23 3.06
C LYS A 6 -19.79 -3.54 3.06
N ASP A 7 -20.05 -4.36 2.06
CA ASP A 7 -19.25 -5.54 1.77
C ASP A 7 -18.02 -5.12 0.97
N THR A 8 -16.85 -5.56 1.42
CA THR A 8 -15.57 -5.25 0.76
C THR A 8 -15.05 -6.51 0.09
N THR A 9 -14.67 -6.40 -1.17
CA THR A 9 -14.05 -7.47 -1.94
C THR A 9 -12.54 -7.38 -1.77
N LEU A 10 -11.93 -8.52 -1.47
CA LEU A 10 -10.48 -8.70 -1.43
C LEU A 10 -10.09 -9.63 -2.57
N ALA A 11 -9.03 -9.32 -3.27
CA ALA A 11 -8.42 -10.20 -4.25
C ALA A 11 -6.89 -10.21 -4.13
N TYR A 12 -6.27 -11.38 -4.32
CA TYR A 12 -4.81 -11.50 -4.36
C TYR A 12 -4.38 -12.54 -5.39
N ARG A 13 -3.14 -12.43 -5.89
CA ARG A 13 -2.56 -13.37 -6.85
C ARG A 13 -1.93 -14.55 -6.14
N CYS A 14 -2.33 -15.77 -6.48
CA CYS A 14 -1.67 -16.96 -5.94
C CYS A 14 -0.29 -17.16 -6.62
N PRO A 15 0.83 -17.15 -5.88
CA PRO A 15 2.16 -17.35 -6.48
C PRO A 15 2.36 -18.74 -7.10
N GLU A 16 1.64 -19.75 -6.61
CA GLU A 16 1.83 -21.14 -7.00
C GLU A 16 1.05 -21.56 -8.25
N CYS A 17 -0.16 -21.00 -8.46
CA CYS A 17 -1.02 -21.37 -9.59
C CYS A 17 -1.39 -20.20 -10.50
N GLY A 18 -0.90 -18.98 -10.21
CA GLY A 18 -1.14 -17.76 -10.99
C GLY A 18 -2.57 -17.21 -10.93
N THR A 19 -3.53 -17.98 -10.39
CA THR A 19 -4.93 -17.57 -10.34
C THR A 19 -5.16 -16.44 -9.33
N THR A 20 -6.00 -15.47 -9.71
CA THR A 20 -6.54 -14.48 -8.77
C THR A 20 -7.57 -15.13 -7.86
N VAL A 21 -7.29 -15.10 -6.56
CA VAL A 21 -8.20 -15.54 -5.51
C VAL A 21 -8.98 -14.32 -5.05
N MET A 22 -10.31 -14.38 -5.12
CA MET A 22 -11.18 -13.26 -4.74
C MET A 22 -12.24 -13.74 -3.74
N SER A 23 -12.53 -12.91 -2.73
CA SER A 23 -13.63 -13.15 -1.78
C SER A 23 -14.27 -11.85 -1.34
N VAL A 24 -15.56 -11.92 -1.03
CA VAL A 24 -16.32 -10.82 -0.45
C VAL A 24 -16.33 -10.98 1.06
N VAL A 25 -15.86 -9.96 1.77
CA VAL A 25 -15.77 -9.92 3.22
C VAL A 25 -16.68 -8.80 3.72
N GLY A 26 -17.74 -9.19 4.43
CA GLY A 26 -18.66 -8.23 5.05
C GLY A 26 -18.04 -7.57 6.28
N ALA A 27 -18.52 -6.38 6.65
CA ALA A 27 -18.04 -5.60 7.81
C ALA A 27 -18.04 -6.40 9.14
N LEU A 28 -18.95 -7.37 9.29
CA LEU A 28 -19.00 -8.26 10.45
C LEU A 28 -17.86 -9.28 10.47
N ALA A 29 -17.49 -9.84 9.32
CA ALA A 29 -16.37 -10.77 9.22
C ALA A 29 -15.03 -10.07 9.49
N LEU A 30 -14.92 -8.79 9.09
CA LEU A 30 -13.78 -7.92 9.44
C LEU A 30 -13.64 -7.66 10.96
N SER A 31 -14.60 -8.08 11.79
CA SER A 31 -14.51 -7.96 13.25
C SER A 31 -13.89 -9.19 13.93
N GLY A 32 -13.65 -10.29 13.20
CA GLY A 32 -12.98 -11.47 13.75
C GLY A 32 -11.48 -11.23 13.95
N ASP A 33 -10.85 -11.92 14.90
CA ASP A 33 -9.41 -11.75 15.18
C ASP A 33 -8.52 -12.04 13.96
N VAL A 34 -8.87 -13.04 13.16
CA VAL A 34 -8.12 -13.44 11.95
C VAL A 34 -9.06 -13.88 10.83
N ILE A 35 -8.87 -13.35 9.63
CA ILE A 35 -9.50 -13.79 8.39
C ILE A 35 -8.45 -14.39 7.47
N LYS A 36 -8.77 -15.54 6.86
CA LYS A 36 -7.91 -16.21 5.89
C LYS A 36 -8.64 -16.43 4.58
N LEU A 37 -8.10 -15.89 3.50
CA LEU A 37 -8.52 -16.15 2.13
C LEU A 37 -7.58 -17.19 1.53
N LYS A 38 -8.07 -18.43 1.39
CA LYS A 38 -7.28 -19.54 0.86
C LYS A 38 -7.47 -19.68 -0.63
N CYS A 39 -6.39 -19.96 -1.36
CA CYS A 39 -6.49 -20.38 -2.75
C CYS A 39 -7.09 -21.79 -2.85
N SER A 40 -7.85 -22.03 -3.91
CA SER A 40 -8.36 -23.36 -4.26
C SER A 40 -7.26 -24.39 -4.51
N CYS A 41 -6.03 -23.96 -4.85
CA CYS A 41 -4.89 -24.87 -4.97
C CYS A 41 -4.34 -25.35 -3.62
N GLY A 42 -4.71 -24.70 -2.51
CA GLY A 42 -4.26 -25.04 -1.16
C GLY A 42 -2.85 -24.56 -0.79
N CYS A 43 -2.10 -23.99 -1.73
CA CYS A 43 -0.69 -23.63 -1.51
C CYS A 43 -0.45 -22.18 -1.07
N SER A 44 -1.48 -21.32 -1.10
CA SER A 44 -1.36 -19.93 -0.65
C SER A 44 -2.58 -19.47 0.14
N GLU A 45 -2.36 -18.52 1.04
CA GLU A 45 -3.42 -17.81 1.75
C GLU A 45 -3.06 -16.34 1.98
N LEU A 46 -4.04 -15.46 1.78
CA LEU A 46 -4.03 -14.09 2.27
C LEU A 46 -4.54 -14.09 3.72
N ILE A 47 -3.80 -13.45 4.62
CA ILE A 47 -4.14 -13.40 6.04
C ILE A 47 -4.40 -11.94 6.42
N LEU A 48 -5.53 -11.69 7.10
CA LEU A 48 -5.85 -10.42 7.72
C LEU A 48 -5.98 -10.65 9.22
N GLU A 49 -5.16 -9.98 10.01
CA GLU A 49 -5.17 -10.10 11.48
C GLU A 49 -5.54 -8.74 12.06
N ASN A 50 -6.62 -8.69 12.85
CA ASN A 50 -6.97 -7.47 13.57
C ASN A 50 -5.97 -7.25 14.71
N THR A 51 -5.45 -6.04 14.83
CA THR A 51 -4.59 -5.64 15.95
C THR A 51 -5.40 -4.86 16.98
N SER A 52 -4.86 -4.72 18.18
CA SER A 52 -5.51 -4.04 19.32
C SER A 52 -5.74 -2.53 19.11
N ASP A 53 -5.24 -1.96 18.01
CA ASP A 53 -5.11 -0.52 17.76
C ASP A 53 -5.97 -0.05 16.57
N ASP A 54 -7.08 -0.76 16.26
CA ASP A 54 -7.95 -0.52 15.08
C ASP A 54 -7.23 -0.65 13.72
N LYS A 55 -6.05 -1.28 13.72
CA LYS A 55 -5.27 -1.62 12.52
C LYS A 55 -5.45 -3.08 12.16
N ILE A 56 -5.14 -3.38 10.91
CA ILE A 56 -5.22 -4.70 10.31
C ILE A 56 -3.86 -5.00 9.70
N ARG A 57 -3.28 -6.12 10.13
CA ARG A 57 -2.07 -6.67 9.55
C ARG A 57 -2.47 -7.57 8.38
N LEU A 58 -2.05 -7.20 7.18
CA LEU A 58 -2.25 -7.95 5.96
C LEU A 58 -0.97 -8.73 5.67
N THR A 59 -1.06 -10.04 5.49
CA THR A 59 0.04 -10.87 4.99
C THR A 59 -0.33 -11.40 3.62
N VAL A 60 0.33 -10.85 2.59
CA VAL A 60 0.02 -11.07 1.17
C VAL A 60 1.10 -11.94 0.53
N PRO A 61 0.78 -13.12 0.00
CA PRO A 61 1.74 -13.91 -0.76
C PRO A 61 2.08 -13.20 -2.07
N CYS A 62 3.33 -13.30 -2.51
CA CYS A 62 3.84 -12.60 -3.68
C CYS A 62 4.40 -13.58 -4.71
N VAL A 63 4.12 -13.36 -5.99
CA VAL A 63 4.68 -14.15 -7.10
C VAL A 63 6.12 -13.77 -7.43
N PHE A 64 6.53 -12.54 -7.12
CA PHE A 64 7.86 -12.02 -7.45
C PHE A 64 8.86 -12.12 -6.29
N CYS A 65 8.39 -12.07 -5.04
CA CYS A 65 9.23 -12.05 -3.86
C CYS A 65 9.31 -13.44 -3.20
N PRO A 66 10.47 -13.83 -2.64
CA PRO A 66 10.61 -15.09 -1.91
C PRO A 66 9.88 -15.10 -0.56
N SER A 67 9.52 -13.94 -0.03
CA SER A 67 8.77 -13.78 1.21
C SER A 67 7.45 -13.02 0.97
N PRO A 68 6.37 -13.34 1.71
CA PRO A 68 5.13 -12.59 1.63
C PRO A 68 5.31 -11.15 2.10
N HIS A 69 4.56 -10.23 1.50
CA HIS A 69 4.50 -8.84 1.94
C HIS A 69 3.62 -8.74 3.19
N ARG A 70 4.02 -7.84 4.09
CA ARG A 70 3.27 -7.49 5.28
C ARG A 70 2.91 -6.02 5.20
N TYR A 71 1.65 -5.69 5.45
CA TYR A 71 1.18 -4.31 5.49
C TYR A 71 0.41 -4.09 6.78
N LEU A 72 0.62 -2.95 7.43
CA LEU A 72 -0.20 -2.53 8.55
C LEU A 72 -1.08 -1.36 8.08
N VAL A 73 -2.38 -1.58 8.01
CA VAL A 73 -3.33 -0.58 7.51
C VAL A 73 -4.45 -0.35 8.49
N SER A 74 -5.04 0.83 8.51
CA SER A 74 -6.22 1.06 9.32
C SER A 74 -7.42 0.27 8.80
N ARG A 75 -8.30 -0.12 9.72
CA ARG A 75 -9.54 -0.81 9.37
C ARG A 75 -10.47 0.03 8.48
N ARG A 76 -10.32 1.36 8.56
CA ARG A 76 -11.07 2.32 7.74
C ARG A 76 -10.71 2.21 6.26
N LEU A 77 -9.49 1.82 5.90
CA LEU A 77 -9.07 1.60 4.51
C LEU A 77 -9.98 0.57 3.82
N LEU A 78 -10.34 -0.51 4.52
CA LEU A 78 -11.22 -1.54 4.00
C LEU A 78 -12.67 -1.06 3.78
N THR A 79 -13.09 0.01 4.44
CA THR A 79 -14.52 0.42 4.51
C THR A 79 -14.81 1.72 3.72
N THR A 80 -13.80 2.55 3.50
CA THR A 80 -13.99 3.96 3.08
C THR A 80 -13.85 4.18 1.58
N ARG A 81 -12.95 3.46 0.89
CA ARG A 81 -12.62 3.71 -0.53
C ARG A 81 -13.31 2.73 -1.49
N GLU A 82 -13.47 3.17 -2.74
CA GLU A 82 -14.03 2.34 -3.82
C GLU A 82 -13.05 1.26 -4.29
N LEU A 83 -11.74 1.54 -4.24
CA LEU A 83 -10.65 0.64 -4.58
C LEU A 83 -9.36 1.08 -3.88
N PHE A 84 -8.54 0.10 -3.51
CA PHE A 84 -7.19 0.25 -3.02
C PHE A 84 -6.38 -0.96 -3.50
N THR A 85 -5.20 -0.73 -4.06
CA THR A 85 -4.31 -1.80 -4.52
C THR A 85 -3.00 -1.72 -3.75
N PHE A 86 -2.26 -2.82 -3.68
CA PHE A 86 -0.94 -2.86 -3.06
C PHE A 86 0.04 -3.45 -4.07
N PRO A 87 0.98 -2.64 -4.59
CA PRO A 87 1.99 -3.11 -5.50
C PRO A 87 3.09 -3.89 -4.78
N CYS A 88 3.64 -4.88 -5.47
CA CYS A 88 4.90 -5.50 -5.08
C CYS A 88 6.03 -4.49 -5.25
N ALA A 89 6.79 -4.25 -4.18
CA ALA A 89 7.93 -3.32 -4.25
C ALA A 89 9.10 -3.82 -5.11
N TYR A 90 9.08 -5.06 -5.58
CA TYR A 90 10.12 -5.54 -6.49
C TYR A 90 9.72 -5.35 -7.97
N SER A 91 8.44 -5.58 -8.32
CA SER A 91 8.02 -5.73 -9.72
C SER A 91 7.10 -4.66 -10.27
N GLY A 92 6.49 -3.79 -9.46
CA GLY A 92 5.50 -2.81 -9.96
C GLY A 92 4.08 -3.31 -9.83
N ILE A 93 3.92 -4.61 -10.00
CA ILE A 93 2.62 -5.23 -10.21
C ILE A 93 1.84 -5.35 -8.90
N ASP A 94 0.56 -4.98 -8.98
CA ASP A 94 -0.40 -5.10 -7.89
C ASP A 94 -0.60 -6.57 -7.48
N ILE A 95 -0.35 -6.85 -6.20
CA ILE A 95 -0.45 -8.20 -5.61
C ILE A 95 -1.68 -8.38 -4.72
N LEU A 96 -2.30 -7.29 -4.30
CA LEU A 96 -3.51 -7.28 -3.48
C LEU A 96 -4.43 -6.14 -3.89
N PHE A 97 -5.72 -6.42 -3.97
CA PHE A 97 -6.78 -5.51 -4.37
C PHE A 97 -7.89 -5.54 -3.31
N ILE A 98 -8.36 -4.36 -2.91
CA ILE A 98 -9.37 -4.19 -1.86
C ILE A 98 -10.37 -3.14 -2.31
N GLY A 99 -11.66 -3.43 -2.30
CA GLY A 99 -12.66 -2.42 -2.61
C GLY A 99 -14.01 -2.98 -2.99
N THR A 100 -14.78 -2.23 -3.77
CA THR A 100 -16.04 -2.72 -4.34
C THR A 100 -15.77 -3.81 -5.36
N LYS A 101 -16.66 -4.79 -5.46
CA LYS A 101 -16.50 -5.93 -6.39
C LYS A 101 -16.20 -5.49 -7.83
N GLY A 102 -16.92 -4.48 -8.33
CA GLY A 102 -16.74 -3.98 -9.68
C GLY A 102 -15.37 -3.32 -9.91
N ALA A 103 -14.93 -2.50 -8.96
CA ALA A 103 -13.63 -1.85 -9.06
C ALA A 103 -12.46 -2.84 -8.91
N VAL A 104 -12.59 -3.82 -8.01
CA VAL A 104 -11.59 -4.88 -7.83
C VAL A 104 -11.45 -5.73 -9.08
N LEU A 105 -12.56 -6.13 -9.70
CA LEU A 105 -12.51 -6.90 -10.96
C LEU A 105 -11.79 -6.13 -12.06
N LYS A 106 -12.15 -4.85 -12.25
CA LYS A 106 -11.52 -3.99 -13.26
C LYS A 106 -10.02 -3.83 -13.03
N ALA A 107 -9.61 -3.61 -11.78
CA ALA A 107 -8.19 -3.47 -11.42
C ALA A 107 -7.40 -4.76 -11.61
N VAL A 108 -8.01 -5.91 -11.30
CA VAL A 108 -7.40 -7.23 -11.54
C VAL A 108 -7.20 -7.46 -13.04
N GLU A 109 -8.19 -7.12 -13.87
CA GLU A 109 -8.08 -7.22 -15.34
C GLU A 109 -7.01 -6.28 -15.92
N GLU A 110 -6.91 -5.05 -15.41
CA GLU A 110 -5.88 -4.09 -15.82
C GLU A 110 -4.48 -4.59 -15.42
N SER A 111 -4.33 -5.10 -14.20
CA SER A 111 -3.07 -5.69 -13.72
C SER A 111 -2.67 -6.98 -14.45
N ASP A 112 -3.63 -7.80 -14.88
CA ASP A 112 -3.35 -8.97 -15.75
C ASP A 112 -2.74 -8.54 -17.07
N LYS A 113 -3.29 -7.50 -17.68
CA LYS A 113 -2.80 -6.97 -18.96
C LYS A 113 -1.39 -6.41 -18.83
N GLU A 114 -1.10 -5.68 -17.76
CA GLU A 114 0.27 -5.19 -17.47
C GLU A 114 1.26 -6.36 -17.29
N LEU A 115 0.83 -7.43 -16.61
CA LEU A 115 1.65 -8.61 -16.44
C LEU A 115 1.92 -9.34 -17.76
N GLU A 116 0.90 -9.47 -18.63
CA GLU A 116 1.05 -10.03 -19.97
C GLU A 116 2.03 -9.21 -20.81
N GLU A 117 1.95 -7.88 -20.75
CA GLU A 117 2.88 -6.97 -21.46
C GLU A 117 4.32 -7.15 -20.97
N LEU A 118 4.56 -7.25 -19.65
CA LEU A 118 5.89 -7.51 -19.10
C LEU A 118 6.46 -8.86 -19.55
N ILE A 119 5.62 -9.89 -19.65
CA ILE A 119 6.04 -11.21 -20.12
C ILE A 119 6.40 -11.13 -21.61
N ASP A 120 5.55 -10.52 -22.44
CA ASP A 120 5.80 -10.36 -23.87
C ASP A 120 7.05 -9.51 -24.16
N GLU A 121 7.33 -8.48 -23.36
CA GLU A 121 8.56 -7.68 -23.45
C GLU A 121 9.80 -8.51 -23.10
N THR A 122 9.73 -9.38 -22.09
CA THR A 122 10.85 -10.29 -21.77
C THR A 122 11.10 -11.35 -22.84
N GLU A 123 10.07 -11.73 -23.60
CA GLU A 123 10.21 -12.63 -24.77
C GLU A 123 10.71 -11.89 -26.03
N MET A 124 10.58 -10.55 -26.08
CA MET A 124 10.99 -9.69 -27.21
C MET A 124 12.22 -8.81 -26.91
N SER A 125 12.87 -8.89 -25.74
CA SER A 125 14.04 -8.06 -25.43
C SER A 125 15.34 -8.61 -26.04
N GLY A 126 15.39 -8.64 -27.37
CA GLY A 126 16.47 -8.02 -28.09
C GLY A 126 15.89 -6.79 -28.78
N ILE A 127 16.33 -5.60 -28.36
CA ILE A 127 16.29 -4.30 -29.09
C ILE A 127 15.17 -3.31 -28.68
N HIS A 128 15.61 -2.20 -28.06
CA HIS A 128 14.98 -0.86 -27.88
C HIS A 128 13.94 -0.71 -26.76
N ASP A 129 13.72 0.44 -26.14
CA ASP A 129 14.41 1.74 -25.90
C ASP A 129 13.46 2.40 -24.87
N GLU A 130 13.98 2.83 -23.73
CA GLU A 130 13.24 3.05 -22.47
C GLU A 130 12.43 4.37 -22.43
N ASN A 131 12.00 4.89 -23.58
CA ASN A 131 11.34 6.20 -23.64
C ASN A 131 9.81 6.11 -23.70
N GLU A 132 9.21 6.51 -22.57
CA GLU A 132 8.08 7.44 -22.48
C GLU A 132 6.67 6.99 -22.94
N ARG A 133 6.23 5.75 -22.66
CA ARG A 133 4.79 5.42 -22.81
C ARG A 133 4.25 4.47 -21.73
N GLY A 134 3.93 5.03 -20.58
CA GLY A 134 3.04 4.39 -19.59
C GLY A 134 2.65 5.39 -18.53
N GLY A 135 1.37 5.79 -18.50
CA GLY A 135 0.88 6.77 -17.52
C GLY A 135 1.11 6.30 -16.10
N SER A 136 1.75 7.17 -15.30
CA SER A 136 2.03 7.08 -13.87
C SER A 136 0.74 6.93 -13.04
N TYR A 137 0.12 5.74 -13.06
CA TYR A 137 -0.88 5.36 -12.07
C TYR A 137 -0.20 4.87 -10.79
N GLY A 138 0.97 4.21 -10.91
CA GLY A 138 1.75 3.73 -9.77
C GLY A 138 2.16 4.85 -8.80
N ASP A 139 2.77 5.94 -9.30
CA ASP A 139 3.28 6.99 -8.40
C ASP A 139 2.14 7.83 -7.79
N GLU A 140 1.03 8.05 -8.52
CA GLU A 140 -0.15 8.73 -7.98
C GLU A 140 -0.82 7.93 -6.87
N HIS A 141 -1.01 6.62 -7.06
CA HIS A 141 -1.58 5.74 -6.05
C HIS A 141 -0.68 5.60 -4.83
N VAL A 142 0.63 5.38 -5.02
CA VAL A 142 1.60 5.31 -3.92
C VAL A 142 1.61 6.60 -3.10
N ARG A 143 1.54 7.76 -3.77
CA ARG A 143 1.44 9.07 -3.11
C ARG A 143 0.17 9.17 -2.26
N ASP A 144 -0.97 8.73 -2.76
CA ASP A 144 -2.22 8.72 -1.99
C ASP A 144 -2.14 7.82 -0.75
N MET A 145 -1.42 6.69 -0.83
CA MET A 145 -1.18 5.84 0.34
C MET A 145 -0.30 6.54 1.36
N ILE A 146 0.79 7.17 0.91
CA ILE A 146 1.72 7.89 1.80
C ILE A 146 0.99 9.04 2.51
N LEU A 147 0.21 9.84 1.78
CA LEU A 147 -0.56 10.94 2.35
C LEU A 147 -1.59 10.45 3.38
N PHE A 148 -2.26 9.33 3.09
CA PHE A 148 -3.20 8.72 4.02
C PHE A 148 -2.50 8.25 5.30
N THR A 149 -1.42 7.46 5.18
CA THR A 149 -0.66 6.95 6.33
C THR A 149 -0.08 8.09 7.19
N LEU A 150 0.44 9.15 6.57
CA LEU A 150 0.95 10.32 7.31
C LEU A 150 -0.17 11.08 8.02
N GLY A 151 -1.34 11.21 7.38
CA GLY A 151 -2.52 11.80 8.00
C GLY A 151 -2.94 11.04 9.26
N GLU A 152 -3.03 9.71 9.16
CA GLU A 152 -3.38 8.86 10.30
C GLU A 152 -2.37 8.98 11.44
N LEU A 153 -1.06 8.86 11.15
CA LEU A 153 -0.03 9.00 12.17
C LEU A 153 -0.09 10.36 12.89
N SER A 154 -0.44 11.42 12.16
CA SER A 154 -0.59 12.76 12.73
C SER A 154 -1.80 12.89 13.65
N GLU A 155 -2.95 12.31 13.26
CA GLU A 155 -4.17 12.29 14.09
C GLU A 155 -3.97 11.45 15.36
N GLU A 156 -3.22 10.36 15.25
CA GLU A 156 -2.89 9.48 16.37
C GLU A 156 -1.80 10.05 17.31
N GLY A 157 -1.16 11.16 16.95
CA GLY A 157 -0.03 11.73 17.70
C GLY A 157 1.22 10.83 17.68
N LYS A 158 1.34 9.96 16.66
CA LYS A 158 2.45 8.99 16.48
C LYS A 158 3.58 9.53 15.60
N ILE A 159 3.55 10.84 15.30
CA ILE A 159 4.64 11.56 14.63
C ILE A 159 5.44 12.31 15.69
N SER A 160 6.72 11.97 15.78
CA SER A 160 7.65 12.57 16.74
C SER A 160 8.77 13.29 16.02
N CYS A 161 9.25 14.38 16.62
CA CYS A 161 10.41 15.13 16.15
C CYS A 161 11.28 15.54 17.35
N GLY A 162 12.19 16.49 17.17
CA GLY A 162 13.05 16.97 18.26
C GLY A 162 12.37 17.93 19.23
N CYS A 163 11.10 18.24 19.00
CA CYS A 163 10.32 19.10 19.89
C CYS A 163 9.93 18.33 21.17
N PRO A 164 9.67 19.06 22.28
CA PRO A 164 9.00 18.50 23.45
C PRO A 164 7.70 17.78 23.06
N ASP A 165 7.38 16.68 23.75
CA ASP A 165 6.23 15.84 23.43
C ASP A 165 4.93 16.65 23.25
N GLY A 166 4.26 16.46 22.11
CA GLY A 166 3.01 17.12 21.78
C GLY A 166 3.11 18.58 21.33
N THR A 167 4.32 19.13 21.13
CA THR A 167 4.54 20.51 20.65
C THR A 167 4.99 20.61 19.18
N GLY A 168 5.03 19.48 18.47
CA GLY A 168 5.29 19.45 17.03
C GLY A 168 4.10 19.97 16.24
N ASP A 169 4.35 20.87 15.28
CA ASP A 169 3.37 21.30 14.28
C ASP A 169 3.81 20.79 12.93
N PHE A 170 3.11 19.79 12.39
CA PHE A 170 3.52 19.05 11.19
C PHE A 170 2.85 19.59 9.93
N LEU A 171 3.64 19.78 8.88
CA LEU A 171 3.21 20.18 7.54
C LEU A 171 3.58 19.08 6.56
N ILE A 172 2.60 18.62 5.78
CA ILE A 172 2.78 17.63 4.72
C ILE A 172 2.67 18.35 3.37
N GLU A 173 3.69 18.20 2.54
CA GLU A 173 3.78 18.80 1.21
C GLU A 173 3.94 17.69 0.16
N SER A 174 3.02 17.62 -0.79
CA SER A 174 3.11 16.72 -1.94
C SER A 174 3.92 17.36 -3.06
N ARG A 175 4.96 16.67 -3.52
CA ARG A 175 5.75 17.01 -4.72
C ARG A 175 5.40 16.04 -5.86
N GLN A 176 6.02 16.27 -7.01
CA GLN A 176 5.78 15.47 -8.21
C GLN A 176 6.09 13.99 -7.97
N ASP A 177 7.24 13.69 -7.35
CA ASP A 177 7.74 12.32 -7.12
C ASP A 177 8.06 12.00 -5.64
N SER A 178 7.64 12.86 -4.70
CA SER A 178 7.87 12.64 -3.27
C SER A 178 6.82 13.31 -2.39
N VAL A 179 6.64 12.81 -1.17
CA VAL A 179 5.89 13.48 -0.11
C VAL A 179 6.86 13.86 0.99
N VAL A 180 6.84 15.14 1.39
CA VAL A 180 7.70 15.66 2.44
C VAL A 180 6.84 16.01 3.65
N ILE A 181 7.19 15.48 4.81
CA ILE A 181 6.62 15.91 6.09
C ILE A 181 7.68 16.70 6.85
N SER A 182 7.30 17.86 7.40
CA SER A 182 8.20 18.74 8.16
C SER A 182 7.54 19.27 9.43
N CYS A 183 8.33 19.51 10.47
CA CYS A 183 7.87 20.18 11.69
C CYS A 183 8.17 21.68 11.60
N LYS A 184 7.15 22.55 11.70
CA LYS A 184 7.31 24.01 11.68
C LYS A 184 8.07 24.56 12.89
N ASN A 185 8.13 23.80 13.98
CA ASN A 185 8.68 24.25 15.25
C ASN A 185 10.19 23.95 15.37
N CYS A 186 10.64 22.73 15.02
CA CYS A 186 12.08 22.37 15.03
C CYS A 186 12.72 22.32 13.63
N GLY A 187 11.96 22.42 12.54
CA GLY A 187 12.47 22.37 11.17
C GLY A 187 12.89 20.99 10.66
N ARG A 188 12.77 19.93 11.49
CA ARG A 188 13.06 18.55 11.06
C ARG A 188 12.08 18.08 10.02
N LYS A 189 12.54 17.27 9.08
CA LYS A 189 11.72 16.80 7.96
C LYS A 189 12.12 15.40 7.52
N LYS A 190 11.17 14.71 6.89
CA LYS A 190 11.39 13.43 6.24
C LYS A 190 10.77 13.48 4.85
N GLU A 191 11.55 13.09 3.86
CA GLU A 191 11.11 12.98 2.48
C GLU A 191 10.88 11.49 2.16
N ILE A 192 9.75 11.20 1.54
CA ILE A 192 9.32 9.85 1.20
C ILE A 192 9.10 9.82 -0.30
N SER A 193 9.95 9.09 -1.01
CA SER A 193 9.88 8.98 -2.46
C SER A 193 8.61 8.25 -2.88
N CYS A 194 7.85 8.86 -3.80
CA CYS A 194 6.72 8.26 -4.49
C CYS A 194 7.15 7.57 -5.79
N ALA A 195 8.33 7.91 -6.32
CA ALA A 195 8.91 7.20 -7.46
C ALA A 195 9.04 5.72 -7.11
N GLY A 196 8.52 4.88 -8.01
CA GLY A 196 8.37 3.43 -7.91
C GLY A 196 9.32 2.71 -6.94
N HIS A 197 8.78 1.75 -6.20
CA HIS A 197 9.57 0.77 -5.44
C HIS A 197 10.50 1.34 -4.36
N SER A 198 10.23 2.55 -3.86
CA SER A 198 11.08 3.13 -2.82
C SER A 198 10.97 2.33 -1.51
N LEU A 199 12.14 2.00 -0.94
CA LEU A 199 12.26 1.39 0.38
C LEU A 199 11.63 2.28 1.47
N ASP A 200 11.64 3.60 1.25
CA ASP A 200 11.10 4.60 2.17
C ASP A 200 9.58 4.50 2.33
N ALA A 201 8.85 4.25 1.24
CA ALA A 201 7.40 4.06 1.30
C ALA A 201 7.05 2.77 2.05
N GLN A 202 7.79 1.67 1.82
CA GLN A 202 7.60 0.43 2.58
C GLN A 202 7.87 0.61 4.07
N MET A 203 8.97 1.28 4.43
CA MET A 203 9.27 1.56 5.83
C MET A 203 8.16 2.37 6.49
N LEU A 204 7.52 3.29 5.76
CA LEU A 204 6.35 4.00 6.29
C LEU A 204 5.17 3.05 6.56
N PHE A 205 4.87 2.13 5.64
CA PHE A 205 3.76 1.18 5.79
C PHE A 205 3.98 0.09 6.84
N ASP A 206 5.24 -0.20 7.18
CA ASP A 206 5.62 -1.18 8.21
C ASP A 206 5.82 -0.55 9.61
N CYS A 207 5.79 0.78 9.74
CA CYS A 207 6.06 1.46 11.02
C CYS A 207 4.80 1.87 11.79
N ASP A 208 4.82 1.65 13.11
CA ASP A 208 3.78 2.11 14.04
C ASP A 208 3.93 3.59 14.44
N SER A 209 5.13 4.17 14.28
CA SER A 209 5.42 5.57 14.62
C SER A 209 6.47 6.14 13.67
N LEU A 210 6.35 7.42 13.32
CA LEU A 210 7.29 8.10 12.43
C LEU A 210 8.12 9.11 13.20
N TYR A 211 9.44 8.99 13.11
CA TYR A 211 10.37 9.99 13.62
C TYR A 211 10.92 10.87 12.49
N LEU A 212 10.85 12.19 12.65
CA LEU A 212 11.46 13.14 11.73
C LEU A 212 12.94 13.30 12.04
N GLU A 213 13.77 12.96 11.07
CA GLU A 213 15.22 13.07 11.15
C GLU A 213 15.68 14.51 10.87
N GLU A 214 16.88 14.84 11.34
CA GLU A 214 17.56 16.07 10.94
C GLU A 214 18.08 15.87 9.53
N THR A 215 17.77 16.80 8.62
CA THR A 215 18.37 16.77 7.28
C THR A 215 19.89 16.69 7.44
N PRO A 216 20.60 15.77 6.78
CA PRO A 216 22.03 15.97 6.60
C PRO A 216 22.16 17.26 5.77
N GLU A 217 22.57 18.33 6.44
CA GLU A 217 23.08 19.51 5.75
C GLU A 217 24.08 19.00 4.71
N GLN A 218 23.79 19.27 3.44
CA GLN A 218 24.79 19.19 2.38
C GLN A 218 25.95 20.09 2.83
N LYS A 219 26.97 19.48 3.42
CA LYS A 219 28.26 20.12 3.62
C LYS A 219 28.78 20.48 2.23
N ASN A 220 28.70 21.77 1.96
CA ASN A 220 29.40 22.51 0.91
C ASN A 220 30.86 22.04 0.76
#